data_AF-A0A842SEX3-F1
#
_entry.id   AF-A0A842SEX3-F1
#
_cell.length_a   1.000
_cell.length_b   1.000
_cell.length_c   1.000
_cell.angle_alpha   90.00
_cell.angle_beta   90.00
_cell.angle_gamma   90.00
#
_symmetry.space_group_name_H-M   'P 1'
#
loop_
_entity.id
_entity.type
_entity.pdbx_description
1 polymer ?
#
loop_
_entity_poly.entity_id
_entity_poly.type
_entity_poly.pdbx_seq_one_letter_code
_entity_poly.pdbx_strand_id
1 'polypeptide(L)'
;MGLAKSFIIGLVAFLGLNFVFEILALTISGGIAILGTMPMVIFPMLFGNILFTPGVVSNYIVAAFGQLMISSETAAFALIIQTLGMVISPLVASILAGRLGGSRSGAFFGWFLVSVVAMVGALVFYFIYAVIFTFYYAISPLLAITEVWIYLAEIIIGGIVNGVFYGGIALIFKRDEFY
;
A
#
# COMPACT_ATOMS: atom_id res chain seq x y z
N MET A 1 14.75 -16.42 -15.74
CA MET A 1 14.68 -14.98 -15.39
C MET A 1 13.25 -14.48 -15.08
N GLY A 2 12.26 -15.36 -14.84
CA GLY A 2 10.87 -14.91 -14.70
C GLY A 2 10.53 -14.18 -13.40
N LEU A 3 11.12 -14.61 -12.28
CA LEU A 3 10.83 -14.07 -10.94
C LEU A 3 11.35 -12.65 -10.76
N ALA A 4 12.65 -12.41 -11.00
CA ALA A 4 13.25 -11.09 -10.83
C ALA A 4 12.57 -10.02 -11.70
N LYS A 5 12.22 -10.36 -12.94
CA LYS A 5 11.50 -9.46 -13.84
C LYS A 5 10.09 -9.13 -13.31
N SER A 6 9.34 -10.14 -12.91
CA SER A 6 7.99 -9.98 -12.32
C SER A 6 8.04 -9.08 -11.07
N PHE A 7 9.00 -9.36 -10.17
CA PHE A 7 9.24 -8.58 -8.96
C PHE A 7 9.56 -7.11 -9.26
N ILE A 8 10.56 -6.82 -10.10
CA ILE A 8 10.98 -5.43 -10.38
C ILE A 8 9.85 -4.63 -11.02
N ILE A 9 9.15 -5.22 -11.99
CA ILE A 9 8.02 -4.56 -12.67
C ILE A 9 6.88 -4.31 -11.68
N GLY A 10 6.50 -5.33 -10.90
CA GLY A 10 5.47 -5.20 -9.88
C GLY A 10 5.82 -4.16 -8.83
N LEU A 11 7.08 -4.12 -8.36
CA LEU A 11 7.55 -3.17 -7.37
C LEU A 11 7.48 -1.74 -7.89
N VAL A 12 8.03 -1.47 -9.07
CA VAL A 12 8.01 -0.13 -9.67
C VAL A 12 6.57 0.35 -9.93
N ALA A 13 5.72 -0.53 -10.47
CA ALA A 13 4.31 -0.20 -10.70
C ALA A 13 3.56 0.08 -9.39
N PHE A 14 3.77 -0.76 -8.37
CA PHE A 14 3.13 -0.60 -7.08
C PHE A 14 3.54 0.71 -6.42
N LEU A 15 4.84 0.95 -6.24
CA LEU A 15 5.34 2.16 -5.59
C LEU A 15 4.98 3.43 -6.37
N GLY A 16 5.08 3.40 -7.70
CA GLY A 16 4.76 4.53 -8.56
C GLY A 16 3.28 4.90 -8.50
N LEU A 17 2.37 3.93 -8.65
CA LEU A 17 0.94 4.19 -8.56
C LEU A 17 0.54 4.62 -7.16
N ASN A 18 1.08 3.95 -6.13
CA ASN A 18 0.79 4.28 -4.75
C ASN A 18 1.15 5.74 -4.45
N PHE A 19 2.36 6.15 -4.83
CA PHE A 19 2.81 7.54 -4.72
C PHE A 19 1.91 8.52 -5.48
N VAL A 20 1.50 8.19 -6.72
CA VAL A 20 0.61 9.07 -7.52
C VAL A 20 -0.73 9.28 -6.82
N PHE A 21 -1.38 8.22 -6.33
CA PHE A 21 -2.67 8.35 -5.65
C PHE A 21 -2.57 9.17 -4.36
N GLU A 22 -1.51 8.97 -3.57
CA GLU A 22 -1.29 9.73 -2.33
C GLU A 22 -1.01 11.22 -2.60
N ILE A 23 -0.18 11.53 -3.61
CA ILE A 23 0.08 12.92 -4.00
C ILE A 23 -1.19 13.62 -4.50
N LEU A 24 -2.01 12.91 -5.29
CA LEU A 24 -3.29 13.45 -5.75
C LEU A 24 -4.23 13.72 -4.58
N ALA A 25 -4.35 12.79 -3.63
CA ALA A 25 -5.19 12.95 -2.44
C ALA A 25 -4.73 14.14 -1.59
N LEU A 26 -3.42 14.30 -1.37
CA LEU A 26 -2.85 15.43 -0.64
C LEU A 26 -3.02 16.77 -1.36
N THR A 27 -2.95 16.76 -2.69
CA THR A 27 -3.17 17.98 -3.47
C THR A 27 -4.62 18.43 -3.36
N ILE A 28 -5.58 17.50 -3.44
CA ILE A 28 -7.02 17.79 -3.34
C ILE A 28 -7.39 18.29 -1.93
N SER A 29 -6.80 17.72 -0.88
CA SER A 29 -7.04 18.14 0.50
C SER A 29 -6.27 19.40 0.92
N GLY A 30 -5.41 19.95 0.04
CA GLY A 30 -4.56 21.10 0.36
C GLY A 30 -3.36 20.75 1.26
N GLY A 31 -3.09 19.47 1.50
CA GLY A 31 -2.04 18.97 2.39
C GLY A 31 -0.65 18.85 1.76
N ILE A 32 -0.46 19.17 0.47
CA ILE A 32 0.80 18.93 -0.25
C ILE A 32 2.03 19.62 0.39
N ALA A 33 1.82 20.73 1.10
CA ALA A 33 2.87 21.47 1.82
C ALA A 33 3.59 20.61 2.87
N ILE A 34 2.96 19.53 3.35
CA ILE A 34 3.56 18.60 4.32
C ILE A 34 4.85 17.95 3.79
N LEU A 35 5.00 17.82 2.47
CA LEU A 35 6.24 17.28 1.87
C LEU A 35 7.43 18.22 2.04
N GLY A 36 7.18 19.52 2.14
CA GLY A 36 8.22 20.53 2.38
C GLY A 36 8.64 20.61 3.85
N THR A 37 7.72 20.31 4.78
CA THR A 37 7.97 20.40 6.23
C THR A 37 8.36 19.06 6.84
N MET A 38 7.85 17.95 6.31
CA MET A 38 8.06 16.58 6.80
C MET A 38 8.32 15.64 5.61
N PRO A 39 9.52 15.70 4.99
CA PRO A 39 9.82 14.91 3.79
C PRO A 39 9.72 13.39 4.03
N MET A 40 9.85 12.93 5.28
CA MET A 40 9.71 11.52 5.65
C MET A 40 8.31 10.94 5.39
N VAL A 41 7.28 11.77 5.17
CA VAL A 41 5.92 11.32 4.84
C VAL A 41 5.88 10.64 3.46
N ILE A 42 6.89 10.81 2.61
CA ILE A 42 6.97 10.10 1.32
C ILE A 42 6.99 8.57 1.48
N PHE A 43 7.54 8.06 2.58
CA PHE A 43 7.67 6.62 2.79
C PHE A 43 6.36 5.90 3.10
N PRO A 44 5.51 6.38 4.03
CA PRO A 44 4.17 5.84 4.15
C PRO A 44 3.36 5.99 2.85
N MET A 45 3.59 7.01 2.02
CA MET A 45 2.94 7.10 0.70
C MET A 45 3.38 5.98 -0.26
N LEU A 46 4.64 5.55 -0.19
CA LEU A 46 5.18 4.51 -1.06
C LEU A 46 4.73 3.11 -0.63
N PHE A 47 4.65 2.84 0.67
CA PHE A 47 4.45 1.49 1.20
C PHE A 47 3.10 1.27 1.91
N GLY A 48 2.39 2.33 2.28
CA GLY A 48 1.22 2.27 3.18
C GLY A 48 0.04 1.46 2.64
N ASN A 49 -0.15 1.40 1.33
CA ASN A 49 -1.30 0.69 0.77
C ASN A 49 -1.21 -0.84 0.89
N ILE A 50 -0.03 -1.41 1.19
CA ILE A 50 0.10 -2.85 1.43
C ILE A 50 -0.49 -3.29 2.78
N LEU A 51 -0.73 -2.33 3.67
CA LEU A 51 -1.25 -2.56 5.02
C LEU A 51 -2.72 -2.93 5.02
N PHE A 52 -3.47 -2.37 4.06
CA PHE A 52 -4.91 -2.55 3.99
C PHE A 52 -5.23 -3.82 3.23
N THR A 53 -5.73 -4.82 3.95
CA THR A 53 -6.22 -6.05 3.33
C THR A 53 -7.46 -5.76 2.46
N PRO A 54 -7.74 -6.54 1.39
CA PRO A 54 -8.88 -6.29 0.52
C PRO A 54 -10.23 -6.16 1.26
N GLY A 55 -10.44 -6.94 2.33
CA GLY A 55 -11.66 -6.86 3.16
C GLY A 55 -11.73 -5.60 4.04
N VAL A 56 -10.59 -5.00 4.39
CA VAL A 56 -10.56 -3.70 5.08
C VAL A 56 -10.82 -2.57 4.09
N VAL A 57 -10.26 -2.67 2.88
CA VAL A 57 -10.45 -1.66 1.83
C VAL A 57 -11.93 -1.53 1.43
N SER A 58 -12.72 -2.60 1.44
CA SER A 58 -14.16 -2.49 1.17
C SER A 58 -14.91 -1.61 2.19
N ASN A 59 -14.47 -1.59 3.46
CA ASN A 59 -15.06 -0.71 4.46
C ASN A 59 -14.70 0.76 4.18
N TYR A 60 -13.46 1.03 3.76
CA TYR A 60 -13.04 2.37 3.33
C TYR A 60 -13.82 2.86 2.11
N ILE A 61 -14.10 1.98 1.14
CA ILE A 61 -14.94 2.31 -0.02
C ILE A 61 -16.33 2.76 0.45
N VAL A 62 -16.99 1.96 1.30
CA VAL A 62 -18.33 2.30 1.81
C VAL A 62 -18.30 3.62 2.58
N ALA A 63 -17.29 3.84 3.42
CA ALA A 63 -17.14 5.09 4.17
C ALA A 63 -16.93 6.31 3.26
N ALA A 64 -16.06 6.18 2.25
CA ALA A 64 -15.73 7.25 1.32
C ALA A 64 -16.95 7.67 0.48
N PHE A 65 -17.69 6.70 -0.05
CA PHE A 65 -18.95 6.98 -0.77
C PHE A 65 -20.03 7.53 0.16
N GLY A 66 -20.12 7.04 1.40
CA GLY A 66 -21.03 7.58 2.42
C GLY A 66 -20.79 9.06 2.69
N GLN A 67 -19.54 9.48 2.82
CA GLN A 67 -19.20 10.89 3.04
C GLN A 67 -19.53 11.77 1.82
N LEU A 68 -19.31 11.29 0.60
CA LEU A 68 -19.67 12.03 -0.61
C LEU A 68 -21.19 12.30 -0.70
N MET A 69 -22.01 11.40 -0.18
CA MET A 69 -23.47 11.54 -0.17
C MET A 69 -23.98 12.55 0.86
N ILE A 70 -23.17 12.85 1.88
CA ILE A 70 -23.53 13.74 3.00
C ILE A 70 -22.91 15.13 2.80
N SER A 71 -21.72 15.20 2.20
CA SER A 71 -20.98 16.44 2.00
C SER A 71 -20.17 16.38 0.70
N SER A 72 -20.28 17.40 -0.15
CA SER A 72 -19.47 17.57 -1.36
C SER A 72 -18.10 18.20 -1.08
N GLU A 73 -17.57 18.00 0.12
CA GLU A 73 -16.32 18.59 0.58
C GLU A 73 -15.11 17.98 -0.13
N THR A 74 -14.08 18.81 -0.34
CA THR A 74 -12.80 18.40 -0.92
C THR A 74 -12.15 17.26 -0.14
N ALA A 75 -12.39 17.16 1.17
CA ALA A 75 -11.93 16.05 2.00
C ALA A 75 -12.53 14.70 1.59
N ALA A 76 -13.82 14.65 1.24
CA ALA A 76 -14.47 13.42 0.78
C ALA A 76 -13.88 12.94 -0.56
N PHE A 77 -13.61 13.86 -1.48
CA PHE A 77 -12.93 13.54 -2.74
C PHE A 77 -11.50 13.02 -2.53
N ALA A 78 -10.73 13.64 -1.64
CA ALA A 78 -9.38 13.16 -1.31
C ALA A 78 -9.40 11.72 -0.76
N LEU A 79 -10.36 11.41 0.13
CA LEU A 79 -10.53 10.07 0.69
C LEU A 79 -10.89 9.03 -0.38
N ILE A 80 -11.74 9.38 -1.34
CA ILE A 80 -12.07 8.50 -2.48
C ILE A 80 -10.82 8.21 -3.31
N ILE A 81 -10.04 9.23 -3.66
CA ILE A 81 -8.80 9.06 -4.44
C ILE A 81 -7.81 8.17 -3.69
N GLN A 82 -7.64 8.37 -2.39
CA GLN A 82 -6.76 7.54 -1.57
C GLN A 82 -7.24 6.07 -1.53
N THR A 83 -8.55 5.86 -1.33
CA THR A 83 -9.16 4.52 -1.30
C THR A 83 -9.03 3.81 -2.66
N LEU A 84 -9.19 4.54 -3.76
CA LEU A 84 -8.93 4.00 -5.10
C LEU A 84 -7.46 3.59 -5.25
N GLY A 85 -6.53 4.35 -4.69
CA GLY A 85 -5.11 3.99 -4.65
C GLY A 85 -4.84 2.67 -3.94
N MET A 86 -5.54 2.39 -2.84
CA MET A 86 -5.44 1.14 -2.08
C MET A 86 -5.85 -0.10 -2.90
N VAL A 87 -6.76 0.06 -3.86
CA VAL A 87 -7.22 -1.03 -4.74
C VAL A 87 -6.40 -1.08 -6.02
N ILE A 88 -6.29 0.04 -6.73
CA ILE A 88 -5.78 0.11 -8.09
C ILE A 88 -4.28 -0.17 -8.11
N SER A 89 -3.52 0.34 -7.15
CA SER A 89 -2.06 0.17 -7.11
C SER A 89 -1.66 -1.30 -7.03
N PRO A 90 -2.11 -2.10 -6.05
CA PRO A 90 -1.76 -3.52 -6.00
C PRO A 90 -2.42 -4.34 -7.13
N LEU A 91 -3.61 -3.96 -7.60
CA LEU A 91 -4.27 -4.64 -8.71
C LEU A 91 -3.48 -4.50 -10.02
N VAL A 92 -3.17 -3.27 -10.43
CA VAL A 92 -2.42 -3.01 -11.67
C VAL A 92 -1.01 -3.59 -11.57
N ALA A 93 -0.33 -3.42 -10.44
CA ALA A 93 1.01 -3.96 -10.25
C ALA A 93 1.06 -5.49 -10.33
N SER A 94 0.08 -6.19 -9.76
CA SER A 94 -0.01 -7.65 -9.84
C SER A 94 -0.38 -8.14 -11.25
N ILE A 95 -1.25 -7.43 -11.97
CA ILE A 95 -1.53 -7.71 -13.39
C ILE A 95 -0.26 -7.56 -14.21
N LEU A 96 0.53 -6.50 -14.01
CA LEU A 96 1.78 -6.27 -14.73
C LEU A 96 2.84 -7.32 -14.39
N ALA A 97 2.98 -7.68 -13.11
CA ALA A 97 3.85 -8.76 -12.65
C ALA A 97 3.47 -10.10 -13.33
N GLY A 98 2.17 -10.40 -13.44
CA GLY A 98 1.64 -11.57 -14.14
C GLY A 98 1.88 -11.56 -15.65
N ARG A 99 1.50 -10.47 -16.31
CA ARG A 99 1.58 -10.31 -17.77
C ARG A 99 3.01 -10.32 -18.29
N LEU A 100 3.92 -9.66 -17.59
CA LEU A 100 5.29 -9.42 -18.04
C LEU A 100 6.29 -10.40 -17.41
N GLY A 101 5.85 -11.18 -16.42
CA GLY A 101 6.61 -12.25 -15.79
C GLY A 101 6.93 -13.41 -16.73
N GLY A 102 8.04 -14.10 -16.47
CA GLY A 102 8.55 -15.16 -17.35
C GLY A 102 7.97 -16.56 -17.10
N SER A 103 7.40 -16.83 -15.92
CA SER A 103 6.78 -18.12 -15.57
C SER A 103 5.64 -17.91 -14.58
N ARG A 104 4.76 -18.91 -14.39
CA ARG A 104 3.65 -18.86 -13.41
C ARG A 104 4.14 -18.66 -11.99
N SER A 105 5.08 -19.51 -11.56
CA SER A 105 5.72 -19.38 -10.25
C SER A 105 6.43 -18.02 -10.13
N GLY A 106 7.07 -17.55 -11.20
CA GLY A 106 7.68 -16.22 -11.23
C GLY A 106 6.68 -15.07 -11.12
N ALA A 107 5.49 -15.20 -11.70
CA ALA A 107 4.41 -14.22 -11.57
C ALA A 107 3.92 -14.13 -10.12
N PHE A 108 3.51 -15.28 -9.55
CA PHE A 108 3.03 -15.35 -8.17
C PHE A 108 4.09 -14.89 -7.16
N PHE A 109 5.26 -15.54 -7.15
CA PHE A 109 6.31 -15.24 -6.18
C PHE A 109 6.97 -13.90 -6.44
N GLY A 110 6.95 -13.40 -7.68
CA GLY A 110 7.40 -12.05 -7.99
C GLY A 110 6.53 -11.00 -7.32
N TRP A 111 5.20 -11.10 -7.46
CA TRP A 111 4.27 -10.23 -6.73
C TRP A 111 4.35 -10.44 -5.21
N PHE A 112 4.38 -11.69 -4.76
CA PHE A 112 4.49 -11.99 -3.33
C PHE A 112 5.71 -11.29 -2.72
N LEU A 113 6.85 -11.29 -3.43
CA LEU A 113 8.06 -10.59 -3.01
C LEU A 113 7.89 -9.06 -3.01
N VAL A 114 7.11 -8.47 -3.93
CA VAL A 114 6.72 -7.04 -3.85
C VAL A 114 6.02 -6.76 -2.54
N SER A 115 5.04 -7.61 -2.17
CA SER A 115 4.30 -7.46 -0.92
C SER A 115 5.20 -7.59 0.31
N VAL A 116 6.13 -8.55 0.31
CA VAL A 116 7.11 -8.69 1.41
C VAL A 116 8.01 -7.46 1.51
N VAL A 117 8.52 -6.95 0.39
CA VAL A 117 9.39 -5.77 0.41
C VAL A 117 8.63 -4.53 0.88
N ALA A 118 7.39 -4.34 0.43
CA ALA A 118 6.56 -3.23 0.88
C ALA A 118 6.21 -3.33 2.38
N MET A 119 5.89 -4.54 2.86
CA MET A 119 5.67 -4.83 4.27
C MET A 119 6.93 -4.51 5.11
N VAL A 120 8.10 -4.98 4.68
CA VAL A 120 9.37 -4.69 5.36
C VAL A 120 9.67 -3.19 5.34
N GLY A 121 9.42 -2.51 4.23
CA GLY A 121 9.52 -1.06 4.13
C GLY A 121 8.64 -0.37 5.18
N ALA A 122 7.36 -0.72 5.22
CA ALA A 122 6.42 -0.18 6.20
C ALA A 122 6.85 -0.45 7.66
N LEU A 123 7.36 -1.65 7.96
CA LEU A 123 7.89 -1.99 9.28
C LEU A 123 9.09 -1.12 9.66
N VAL A 124 10.07 -0.97 8.76
CA VAL A 124 11.26 -0.14 9.01
C VAL A 124 10.85 1.29 9.31
N PHE A 125 9.92 1.86 8.54
CA PHE A 125 9.43 3.22 8.79
C PHE A 125 8.60 3.35 10.05
N TYR A 126 7.80 2.35 10.38
CA TYR A 126 7.09 2.31 11.65
C TYR A 126 8.04 2.41 12.84
N PHE A 127 9.13 1.65 12.84
CA PHE A 127 10.13 1.73 13.90
C PHE A 127 10.87 3.07 13.93
N ILE A 128 11.25 3.61 12.76
CA ILE A 128 11.89 4.93 12.69
C ILE A 128 10.95 6.01 13.24
N TYR A 129 9.68 6.00 12.83
CA TYR A 129 8.67 6.94 13.29
C TYR A 129 8.42 6.81 14.79
N ALA A 130 8.21 5.59 15.29
CA ALA A 130 7.97 5.33 16.70
C ALA A 130 9.14 5.84 17.56
N VAL A 131 10.39 5.56 17.16
CA VAL A 131 11.59 6.05 17.85
C VAL A 131 11.61 7.58 17.88
N ILE A 132 11.48 8.24 16.73
CA ILE A 132 11.51 9.71 16.65
C ILE A 132 10.38 10.34 17.47
N PHE A 133 9.17 9.80 17.38
CA PHE A 133 7.99 10.32 18.05
C PHE A 133 8.09 10.17 19.58
N THR A 134 8.56 9.03 20.08
CA THR A 134 8.81 8.80 21.52
C THR A 134 9.89 9.75 22.06
N PHE A 135 10.97 10.00 21.31
CA PHE A 135 12.01 10.94 21.73
C PHE A 135 11.57 12.41 21.69
N TYR A 136 10.74 12.80 20.71
CA TYR A 136 10.35 14.20 20.51
C TYR A 136 9.17 14.64 21.38
N TYR A 137 8.19 13.76 21.65
CA TYR A 137 6.97 14.11 22.38
C TYR A 137 6.91 13.60 23.83
N ALA A 138 7.97 12.94 24.33
CA ALA A 138 8.07 12.45 25.72
C ALA A 138 6.84 11.63 26.19
N ILE A 139 6.19 10.92 25.28
CA ILE A 139 5.05 10.05 25.59
C ILE A 139 5.57 8.82 26.31
N SER A 140 4.92 8.46 27.42
CA SER A 140 5.26 7.27 28.22
C SER A 140 5.34 6.03 27.32
N PRO A 141 6.45 5.27 27.34
CA PRO A 141 6.62 4.05 26.55
C PRO A 141 5.50 3.04 26.77
N LEU A 142 4.85 3.05 27.93
CA LEU A 142 3.87 2.04 28.33
C LEU A 142 2.55 2.09 27.53
N LEU A 143 2.08 3.28 27.14
CA LEU A 143 0.89 3.44 26.29
C LEU A 143 1.17 3.11 24.82
N ALA A 144 2.42 3.28 24.38
CA ALA A 144 2.84 2.93 23.02
C ALA A 144 2.88 1.40 22.80
N ILE A 145 3.19 0.59 23.82
CA ILE A 145 3.43 -0.86 23.65
C ILE A 145 2.15 -1.62 23.23
N THR A 146 0.98 -1.29 23.76
CA THR A 146 -0.28 -1.99 23.41
C THR A 146 -0.71 -1.73 21.97
N GLU A 147 -0.54 -0.50 21.48
CA GLU A 147 -0.87 -0.15 20.09
C GLU A 147 0.16 -0.71 19.12
N VAL A 148 1.45 -0.79 19.53
CA VAL A 148 2.53 -1.33 18.70
C VAL A 148 2.26 -2.75 18.21
N TRP A 149 1.75 -3.63 19.07
CA TRP A 149 1.48 -5.02 18.66
C TRP A 149 0.37 -5.13 17.62
N ILE A 150 -0.66 -4.27 17.72
CA ILE A 150 -1.77 -4.23 16.78
C ILE A 150 -1.26 -3.75 15.42
N TYR A 151 -0.54 -2.63 15.39
CA TYR A 151 0.03 -2.11 14.14
C TYR A 151 1.03 -3.07 13.49
N LEU A 152 1.89 -3.73 14.28
CA LEU A 152 2.80 -4.76 13.75
C LEU A 152 2.03 -5.94 13.14
N ALA A 153 0.98 -6.40 13.81
CA ALA A 153 0.12 -7.47 13.31
C ALA A 153 -0.58 -7.04 12.01
N GLU A 154 -1.11 -5.82 11.93
CA GLU A 154 -1.74 -5.28 10.73
C GLU A 154 -0.77 -5.20 9.55
N ILE A 155 0.47 -4.74 9.77
CA ILE A 155 1.48 -4.66 8.72
C ILE A 155 1.81 -6.07 8.19
N ILE A 156 2.04 -7.03 9.08
CA ILE A 156 2.41 -8.40 8.71
C ILE A 156 1.24 -9.11 8.01
N ILE A 157 0.05 -9.04 8.58
CA ILE A 157 -1.15 -9.67 8.01
C ILE A 157 -1.49 -9.00 6.67
N GLY A 158 -1.43 -7.67 6.58
CA GLY A 158 -1.60 -6.89 5.36
C GLY A 158 -0.66 -7.37 4.25
N GLY A 159 0.64 -7.44 4.53
CA GLY A 159 1.64 -7.94 3.60
C GLY A 159 1.41 -9.38 3.14
N ILE A 160 1.07 -10.29 4.05
CA ILE A 160 0.82 -11.70 3.69
C ILE A 160 -0.46 -11.82 2.86
N VAL A 161 -1.57 -11.23 3.31
CA VAL A 161 -2.88 -11.32 2.65
C VAL A 161 -2.83 -10.68 1.26
N ASN A 162 -2.26 -9.47 1.14
CA ASN A 162 -2.07 -8.83 -0.17
C ASN A 162 -1.13 -9.62 -1.07
N GLY A 163 -0.08 -10.22 -0.50
CA GLY A 163 0.84 -11.09 -1.23
C GLY A 163 0.13 -12.30 -1.85
N VAL A 164 -0.70 -12.99 -1.08
CA VAL A 164 -1.44 -14.18 -1.55
C VAL A 164 -2.57 -13.78 -2.50
N PHE A 165 -3.41 -12.81 -2.12
CA PHE A 165 -4.60 -12.43 -2.87
C PHE A 165 -4.26 -11.91 -4.27
N TYR A 166 -3.40 -10.88 -4.33
CA TYR A 166 -2.96 -10.32 -5.61
C TYR A 166 -1.92 -11.22 -6.31
N GLY A 167 -1.28 -12.15 -5.60
CA GLY A 167 -0.49 -13.23 -6.21
C GLY A 167 -1.37 -14.16 -7.06
N GLY A 168 -2.57 -14.48 -6.58
CA GLY A 168 -3.59 -15.19 -7.36
C GLY A 168 -4.00 -14.42 -8.61
N ILE A 169 -4.17 -13.10 -8.51
CA ILE A 169 -4.44 -12.24 -9.68
C ILE A 169 -3.27 -12.28 -10.68
N ALA A 170 -2.03 -12.17 -10.22
CA ALA A 170 -0.86 -12.28 -11.10
C ALA A 170 -0.82 -13.62 -11.86
N LEU A 171 -1.26 -14.71 -11.25
CA LEU A 171 -1.37 -16.02 -11.92
C LEU A 171 -2.44 -16.02 -13.02
N ILE A 172 -3.63 -15.46 -12.75
CA ILE A 172 -4.74 -15.39 -13.72
C ILE A 172 -4.31 -14.65 -14.98
N PHE A 173 -3.52 -13.58 -14.84
CA PHE A 173 -3.07 -12.76 -15.96
C PHE A 173 -1.78 -13.27 -16.63
N LYS A 174 -1.23 -14.43 -16.24
CA LYS A 174 -0.08 -15.00 -16.92
C LYS A 174 -0.49 -15.53 -18.30
N ARG A 175 0.29 -15.14 -19.32
CA ARG A 175 -0.02 -15.29 -20.75
C ARG A 175 0.04 -16.72 -21.31
N ASP A 176 0.52 -17.70 -20.55
CA ASP A 176 0.97 -19.00 -21.09
C ASP A 176 -0.19 -20.00 -21.35
N GLU A 177 -1.46 -19.59 -21.38
CA GLU A 177 -2.59 -20.56 -21.45
C GLU A 177 -3.80 -20.15 -22.33
N PHE A 178 -3.64 -19.23 -23.30
CA PHE A 178 -4.71 -19.00 -24.30
C PHE A 178 -4.36 -19.44 -25.73
N TYR A 179 -3.19 -20.06 -25.95
CA TYR A 179 -2.81 -20.66 -27.23
C TYR A 179 -1.92 -21.87 -27.01
#